data_AF-A0A9W4K2Y0-F1
#
_entry.id   AF-A0A9W4K2Y0-F1
#
_cell.length_a   1.000
_cell.length_b   1.000
_cell.length_c   1.000
_cell.angle_alpha   90.00
_cell.angle_beta   90.00
_cell.angle_gamma   90.00
#
_symmetry.space_group_name_H-M   'P 1'
#
loop_
_entity.id
_entity.type
_entity.pdbx_description
1 polymer ?
#
loop_
_entity_poly.entity_id
_entity_poly.type
_entity_poly.pdbx_seq_one_letter_code
_entity_poly.pdbx_strand_id
1 'polypeptide(L)'
;MLESEWQQVRTYADHLGHRVVLEQYVTPDYEPDPDHIIPIQVYSLVPLDDDHTNLRRYLMQSFWDNEVKPLFEIYSYYPPDDFACIEHNRVEIARRKEQHRSGVENPLPLIPRFVRPDDYSNVGFCVLLRSHSYRLGYIEDSDELAKLGEGPDLLYFNRSFSSTRSYIDDAQRESEDDESLSSEGFELATQRVTDQIYIGQILIIDILYGVVPSPERYALDIDEGEIPSSDLPSEEQIRDQLSLETSSGGFSLHPEFQVSQDANIVTVTNTPEGKTPDIQYLVHALFLSSIRDTAGPSLLESTARLFTASMFSHLPANKTLTLKFFIPNSPSLSAIRPAQNEVLEILSRETQEEDRENAFPIGALHNVSTGDDQPRISKRITPQIPEEHIITGQGRFCELFRLFTVVLDRPKFVSEAGVYFYMAYLDASENPDPSIQDAPDDTQVVRGVDMSTVAGRLGVVVLDG
;
A
#
# COMPACT_ATOMS: atom_id res chain seq x y z
N MET A 1 39.12 -6.10 30.16
CA MET A 1 38.22 -6.75 29.20
C MET A 1 37.34 -5.64 28.69
N LEU A 2 37.35 -5.39 27.38
CA LEU A 2 36.40 -4.46 26.78
C LEU A 2 35.02 -5.14 26.83
N GLU A 3 33.97 -4.38 27.13
CA GLU A 3 32.58 -4.89 27.16
C GLU A 3 31.95 -4.69 25.78
N SER A 4 31.12 -5.66 25.36
CA SER A 4 30.31 -5.49 24.15
C SER A 4 29.28 -4.40 24.37
N GLU A 5 29.20 -3.43 23.46
CA GLU A 5 28.33 -2.28 23.59
C GLU A 5 27.86 -1.77 22.23
N TRP A 6 26.77 -1.01 22.24
CA TRP A 6 26.32 -0.28 21.06
C TRP A 6 27.16 0.98 20.85
N GLN A 7 27.63 1.18 19.63
CA GLN A 7 28.44 2.33 19.24
C GLN A 7 27.83 3.04 18.03
N GLN A 8 27.87 4.38 18.05
CA GLN A 8 27.57 5.20 16.89
C GLN A 8 28.75 5.15 15.92
N VAL A 9 28.61 4.42 14.82
CA VAL A 9 29.70 4.19 13.85
C VAL A 9 29.76 5.25 12.76
N ARG A 10 28.63 5.87 12.40
CA ARG A 10 28.58 6.96 11.41
C ARG A 10 27.44 7.93 11.71
N THR A 11 27.65 9.20 11.37
CA THR A 11 26.58 10.21 11.30
C THR A 11 26.69 10.94 9.98
N TYR A 12 25.54 11.15 9.32
CA TYR A 12 25.46 11.83 8.04
C TYR A 12 24.09 12.48 7.89
N ALA A 13 23.87 13.14 6.75
CA ALA A 13 22.59 13.75 6.41
C ALA A 13 21.88 12.94 5.32
N ASP A 14 20.56 12.80 5.44
CA ASP A 14 19.69 12.30 4.36
C ASP A 14 19.62 13.30 3.19
N HIS A 15 18.78 13.04 2.19
CA HIS A 15 18.62 13.88 1.00
C HIS A 15 17.93 15.21 1.28
N LEU A 16 17.22 15.33 2.40
CA LEU A 16 16.60 16.58 2.85
C LEU A 16 17.48 17.34 3.87
N GLY A 17 18.59 16.75 4.28
CA GLY A 17 19.53 17.35 5.23
C GLY A 17 19.30 16.98 6.69
N HIS A 18 18.36 16.08 7.01
CA HIS A 18 18.16 15.63 8.39
C HIS A 18 19.25 14.66 8.82
N ARG A 19 19.56 14.66 10.11
CA ARG A 19 20.57 13.79 10.70
C ARG A 19 20.14 12.33 10.62
N VAL A 20 21.07 11.47 10.23
CA VAL A 20 20.96 10.01 10.28
C VAL A 20 22.11 9.47 11.13
N VAL A 21 21.78 8.57 12.05
CA VAL A 21 22.74 7.93 12.96
C VAL A 21 22.79 6.46 12.64
N LEU A 22 23.97 5.95 12.26
CA LEU A 22 24.20 4.53 12.08
C LEU A 22 24.83 3.96 13.36
N GLU A 23 24.15 3.02 13.98
CA GLU A 23 24.59 2.35 15.20
C GLU A 23 24.83 0.86 14.97
N GLN A 24 25.85 0.33 15.64
CA GLN A 24 26.26 -1.07 15.56
C GLN A 24 26.52 -1.62 16.96
N TYR A 25 26.12 -2.86 17.20
CA TYR A 25 26.55 -3.60 18.38
C TYR A 25 27.95 -4.17 18.16
N VAL A 26 28.94 -3.64 18.88
CA VAL A 26 30.35 -4.03 18.72
C VAL A 26 30.70 -5.03 19.81
N THR A 27 31.18 -6.20 19.37
CA THR A 27 31.77 -7.21 20.27
C THR A 27 33.29 -7.14 20.17
N PRO A 28 34.01 -6.84 21.26
CA PRO A 28 35.47 -6.81 21.25
C PRO A 28 36.05 -8.14 20.75
N ASP A 29 37.12 -8.04 19.96
CA ASP A 29 37.82 -9.18 19.36
C ASP A 29 36.98 -10.00 18.34
N TYR A 30 35.80 -9.50 17.94
CA TYR A 30 34.98 -10.07 16.88
C TYR A 30 34.77 -9.03 15.76
N GLU A 31 35.34 -9.31 14.59
CA GLU A 31 35.06 -8.56 13.37
C GLU A 31 33.93 -9.28 12.62
N PRO A 32 32.73 -8.67 12.50
CA PRO A 32 31.63 -9.29 11.78
C PRO A 32 31.97 -9.44 10.30
N ASP A 33 31.52 -10.54 9.69
CA ASP A 33 31.56 -10.70 8.24
C ASP A 33 30.88 -9.48 7.59
N PRO A 34 31.45 -8.85 6.54
CA PRO A 34 30.77 -7.80 5.79
C PRO A 34 29.35 -8.14 5.34
N ASP A 35 29.07 -9.43 5.08
CA ASP A 35 27.73 -9.90 4.74
C ASP A 35 26.74 -9.88 5.91
N HIS A 36 27.23 -9.78 7.14
CA HIS A 36 26.44 -9.66 8.36
C HIS A 36 26.20 -8.19 8.78
N ILE A 37 26.80 -7.23 8.07
CA ILE A 37 26.65 -5.79 8.34
C ILE A 37 25.48 -5.26 7.50
N ILE A 38 24.27 -5.41 8.04
CA ILE A 38 23.02 -5.10 7.33
C ILE A 38 22.25 -4.02 8.10
N PRO A 39 22.10 -2.81 7.52
CA PRO A 39 21.37 -1.72 8.16
C PRO A 39 19.86 -1.88 7.97
N ILE A 40 19.13 -1.86 9.08
CA ILE A 40 17.68 -1.70 9.13
C ILE A 40 17.37 -0.22 9.33
N GLN A 41 16.62 0.37 8.40
CA GLN A 41 16.21 1.78 8.47
C GLN A 41 15.08 1.94 9.48
N VAL A 42 15.26 2.87 10.42
CA VAL A 42 14.30 3.17 11.50
C VAL A 42 13.88 4.64 11.41
N TYR A 43 12.59 4.86 11.21
CA TYR A 43 11.91 6.15 11.19
C TYR A 43 10.95 6.27 12.36
N SER A 44 10.43 7.48 12.60
CA SER A 44 9.49 7.71 13.70
C SER A 44 8.48 8.83 13.40
N LEU A 45 7.20 8.56 13.66
CA LEU A 45 6.10 9.52 13.73
C LEU A 45 6.06 10.27 15.07
N VAL A 46 6.98 10.00 15.99
CA VAL A 46 7.22 10.83 17.20
C VAL A 46 8.68 11.28 17.25
N PRO A 47 9.00 12.45 17.82
CA PRO A 47 10.40 12.84 18.01
C PRO A 47 11.17 11.78 18.80
N LEU A 48 12.36 11.42 18.33
CA LEU A 48 13.24 10.47 19.03
C LEU A 48 14.05 11.19 20.11
N ASP A 49 14.33 10.46 21.19
CA ASP A 49 15.28 10.91 22.23
C ASP A 49 16.71 10.83 21.68
N ASP A 50 17.58 11.76 22.10
CA ASP A 50 18.99 11.78 21.68
C ASP A 50 19.76 10.51 22.13
N ASP A 51 19.33 9.88 23.22
CA ASP A 51 19.87 8.61 23.71
C ASP A 51 19.00 7.43 23.22
N HIS A 52 19.53 6.68 22.27
CA HIS A 52 18.86 5.53 21.68
C HIS A 52 18.92 4.26 22.53
N THR A 53 19.38 4.31 23.80
CA THR A 53 19.48 3.11 24.67
C THR A 53 18.17 2.35 24.78
N ASN A 54 17.06 3.02 25.06
CA ASN A 54 15.76 2.35 25.19
C ASN A 54 15.23 1.92 23.82
N LEU A 55 15.44 2.74 22.77
CA LEU A 55 15.07 2.38 21.40
C LEU A 55 15.73 1.05 20.97
N ARG A 56 17.03 0.91 21.20
CA ARG A 56 17.76 -0.33 20.88
C ARG A 56 17.24 -1.53 21.66
N ARG A 57 16.97 -1.36 22.97
CA ARG A 57 16.42 -2.44 23.81
C ARG A 57 15.02 -2.86 23.35
N TYR A 58 14.23 -1.90 22.87
CA TYR A 58 12.90 -2.12 22.33
C TYR A 58 12.94 -2.86 20.97
N LEU A 59 13.77 -2.39 20.04
CA LEU A 59 13.94 -3.06 18.73
C LEU A 59 14.58 -4.45 18.85
N MET A 60 15.35 -4.71 19.90
CA MET A 60 15.96 -6.02 20.20
C MET A 60 15.16 -6.84 21.21
N GLN A 61 13.93 -6.43 21.53
CA GLN A 61 13.14 -7.06 22.60
C GLN A 61 12.91 -8.54 22.34
N SER A 62 13.07 -9.34 23.40
CA SER A 62 12.90 -10.80 23.38
C SER A 62 13.83 -11.55 22.42
N PHE A 63 14.84 -10.88 21.83
CA PHE A 63 15.88 -11.56 21.07
C PHE A 63 17.03 -11.96 22.00
N TRP A 64 17.16 -13.27 22.21
CA TRP A 64 18.01 -13.88 23.24
C TRP A 64 19.32 -14.45 22.70
N ASP A 65 19.57 -14.40 21.39
CA ASP A 65 20.73 -15.06 20.79
C ASP A 65 22.02 -14.23 20.82
N ASN A 66 23.16 -14.92 20.88
CA ASN A 66 24.53 -14.39 20.77
C ASN A 66 24.99 -14.27 19.31
N GLU A 67 24.10 -14.44 18.34
CA GLU A 67 24.36 -14.31 16.90
C GLU A 67 24.28 -12.86 16.38
N VAL A 68 24.57 -12.72 15.08
CA VAL A 68 24.64 -11.49 14.28
C VAL A 68 23.56 -10.48 14.68
N LYS A 69 23.98 -9.27 15.02
CA LYS A 69 23.09 -8.14 15.34
C LYS A 69 22.98 -7.22 14.12
N PRO A 70 21.80 -6.67 13.82
CA PRO A 70 21.63 -5.73 12.73
C PRO A 70 22.32 -4.41 13.08
N LEU A 71 22.56 -3.61 12.06
CA LEU A 71 22.83 -2.20 12.26
C LEU A 71 21.49 -1.47 12.27
N PHE A 72 21.37 -0.48 13.16
CA PHE A 72 20.22 0.42 13.12
C PHE A 72 20.63 1.73 12.47
N GLU A 73 19.95 2.07 11.38
CA GLU A 73 20.10 3.34 10.69
C GLU A 73 18.92 4.24 11.07
N ILE A 74 19.14 5.10 12.07
CA ILE A 74 18.10 5.86 12.75
C ILE A 74 17.98 7.27 12.14
N TYR A 75 16.82 7.57 11.57
CA TYR A 75 16.54 8.85 10.92
C TYR A 75 15.91 9.84 11.91
N SER A 76 16.39 11.08 11.90
CA SER A 76 15.72 12.21 12.58
C SER A 76 14.63 12.86 11.73
N TYR A 77 14.52 12.48 10.45
CA TYR A 77 13.39 12.88 9.61
C TYR A 77 12.09 12.40 10.24
N TYR A 78 11.12 13.30 10.30
CA TYR A 78 9.83 13.11 10.92
C TYR A 78 8.75 13.01 9.83
N PRO A 79 8.53 11.82 9.25
CA PRO A 79 7.51 11.67 8.23
C PRO A 79 6.12 11.94 8.82
N PRO A 80 5.20 12.57 8.06
CA PRO A 80 3.82 12.78 8.52
C PRO A 80 2.99 11.49 8.60
N ASP A 81 3.34 10.48 7.80
CA ASP A 81 2.67 9.18 7.73
C ASP A 81 3.62 8.09 7.16
N ASP A 82 3.11 6.86 7.10
CA ASP A 82 3.77 5.68 6.53
C ASP A 82 4.10 5.83 5.04
N PHE A 83 3.18 6.38 4.24
CA PHE A 83 3.41 6.63 2.82
C PHE A 83 4.57 7.61 2.57
N ALA A 84 4.62 8.71 3.31
CA ALA A 84 5.72 9.68 3.23
C ALA A 84 7.05 9.10 3.69
N CYS A 85 7.04 8.18 4.67
CA CYS A 85 8.21 7.41 5.07
C CYS A 85 8.74 6.54 3.93
N ILE A 86 7.86 5.82 3.23
CA ILE A 86 8.19 4.99 2.07
C ILE A 86 8.79 5.84 0.94
N GLU A 87 8.14 6.95 0.57
CA GLU A 87 8.62 7.84 -0.48
C GLU A 87 10.00 8.43 -0.14
N HIS A 88 10.21 8.85 1.10
CA HIS A 88 11.51 9.30 1.57
C HIS A 88 12.58 8.21 1.41
N ASN A 89 12.26 6.96 1.76
CA ASN A 89 13.20 5.85 1.63
C ASN A 89 13.54 5.51 0.17
N ARG A 90 12.55 5.54 -0.74
CA ARG A 90 12.76 5.38 -2.19
C ARG A 90 13.76 6.40 -2.74
N VAL A 91 13.66 7.66 -2.33
CA VAL A 91 14.61 8.72 -2.72
C VAL A 91 16.00 8.47 -2.15
N GLU A 92 16.10 8.04 -0.88
CA GLU A 92 17.39 7.66 -0.28
C GLU A 92 18.06 6.50 -1.05
N ILE A 93 17.29 5.45 -1.37
CA ILE A 93 17.77 4.31 -2.17
C ILE A 93 18.36 4.80 -3.48
N ALA A 94 17.60 5.56 -4.27
CA ALA A 94 18.01 6.01 -5.60
C ALA A 94 19.27 6.90 -5.52
N ARG A 95 19.27 7.88 -4.60
CA ARG A 95 20.42 8.78 -4.39
C ARG A 95 21.68 8.02 -4.01
N ARG A 96 21.59 7.02 -3.14
CA ARG A 96 22.76 6.25 -2.69
C ARG A 96 23.29 5.34 -3.78
N LYS A 97 22.41 4.68 -4.55
CA LYS A 97 22.83 3.91 -5.75
C LYS A 97 23.60 4.81 -6.71
N GLU A 98 23.14 6.04 -6.94
CA GLU A 98 23.84 6.99 -7.79
C GLU A 98 25.21 7.42 -7.24
N GLN A 99 25.34 7.67 -5.94
CA GLN A 99 26.65 7.97 -5.32
C GLN A 99 27.67 6.86 -5.55
N HIS A 100 27.25 5.60 -5.43
CA HIS A 100 28.10 4.43 -5.66
C HIS A 100 28.49 4.29 -7.13
N ARG A 101 27.55 4.50 -8.07
CA ARG A 101 27.82 4.48 -9.52
C ARG A 101 28.75 5.61 -9.97
N SER A 102 28.55 6.80 -9.42
CA SER A 102 29.36 7.99 -9.70
C SER A 102 30.75 7.96 -9.04
N GLY A 103 31.03 6.97 -8.18
CA GLY A 103 32.34 6.81 -7.53
C GLY A 103 32.68 7.93 -6.54
N VAL A 104 31.67 8.49 -5.87
CA VAL A 104 31.87 9.51 -4.82
C VAL A 104 32.79 8.94 -3.73
N GLU A 105 33.73 9.75 -3.24
CA GLU A 105 34.60 9.34 -2.14
C GLU A 105 33.79 9.10 -0.87
N ASN A 106 33.89 7.90 -0.28
CA ASN A 106 33.16 7.48 0.92
C ASN A 106 31.62 7.60 0.79
N PRO A 107 30.99 6.88 -0.15
CA PRO A 107 29.55 6.98 -0.36
C PRO A 107 28.77 6.53 0.88
N LEU A 108 27.50 6.94 0.97
CA LEU A 108 26.63 6.47 2.04
C LEU A 108 26.39 4.94 1.93
N PRO A 109 26.15 4.23 3.05
CA PRO A 109 25.84 2.81 3.00
C PRO A 109 24.61 2.51 2.14
N LEU A 110 24.69 1.49 1.28
CA LEU A 110 23.55 1.08 0.47
C LEU A 110 22.43 0.51 1.35
N ILE A 111 21.19 0.75 0.93
CA ILE A 111 20.00 0.22 1.59
C ILE A 111 19.66 -1.14 0.95
N PRO A 112 19.60 -2.23 1.73
CA PRO A 112 19.38 -3.58 1.22
C PRO A 112 17.92 -3.83 0.81
N ARG A 113 17.70 -4.90 0.05
CA ARG A 113 16.40 -5.53 -0.16
C ARG A 113 16.17 -6.64 0.85
N PHE A 114 14.90 -6.87 1.16
CA PHE A 114 14.44 -7.92 2.05
C PHE A 114 13.41 -8.78 1.34
N VAL A 115 13.37 -10.05 1.70
CA VAL A 115 12.36 -11.01 1.28
C VAL A 115 11.10 -10.71 2.10
N ARG A 116 9.99 -10.41 1.43
CA ARG A 116 8.70 -10.22 2.09
C ARG A 116 8.13 -11.59 2.50
N PRO A 117 7.70 -11.78 3.76
CA PRO A 117 7.23 -13.10 4.22
C PRO A 117 6.02 -13.66 3.47
N ASP A 118 5.15 -12.81 2.92
CA ASP A 118 3.87 -13.25 2.36
C ASP A 118 3.97 -13.89 0.97
N ASP A 119 4.95 -13.47 0.16
CA ASP A 119 5.08 -13.88 -1.26
C ASP A 119 6.55 -14.05 -1.70
N TYR A 120 7.48 -14.02 -0.75
CA TYR A 120 8.93 -14.06 -0.93
C TYR A 120 9.49 -13.06 -1.94
N SER A 121 8.75 -12.00 -2.25
CA SER A 121 9.21 -10.95 -3.17
C SER A 121 10.34 -10.13 -2.55
N ASN A 122 11.26 -9.68 -3.39
CA ASN A 122 12.43 -8.89 -2.95
C ASN A 122 12.11 -7.40 -2.96
N VAL A 123 11.85 -6.84 -1.78
CA VAL A 123 11.28 -5.49 -1.60
C VAL A 123 12.19 -4.57 -0.78
N GLY A 124 11.87 -3.28 -0.75
CA GLY A 124 12.37 -2.35 0.25
C GLY A 124 11.65 -2.55 1.58
N PHE A 125 12.32 -2.22 2.67
CA PHE A 125 11.79 -2.36 4.03
C PHE A 125 12.26 -1.23 4.94
N CYS A 126 11.38 -0.74 5.81
CA CYS A 126 11.80 0.06 6.96
C CYS A 126 10.83 -0.11 8.15
N VAL A 127 11.31 0.25 9.34
CA VAL A 127 10.53 0.26 10.57
C VAL A 127 10.09 1.68 10.87
N LEU A 128 8.81 1.89 11.16
CA LEU A 128 8.26 3.19 11.54
C LEU A 128 7.67 3.14 12.95
N LEU A 129 8.30 3.84 13.90
CA LEU A 129 7.75 3.98 15.25
C LEU A 129 6.55 4.94 15.24
N ARG A 130 5.45 4.53 15.85
CA ARG A 130 4.23 5.36 15.93
C ARG A 130 4.11 6.16 17.22
N SER A 131 4.74 5.68 18.27
CA SER A 131 4.57 6.20 19.62
C SER A 131 5.88 6.18 20.39
N HIS A 132 5.85 6.76 21.59
CA HIS A 132 6.99 6.73 22.51
C HIS A 132 7.10 5.40 23.28
N SER A 133 6.39 4.33 22.88
CA SER A 133 6.45 3.01 23.54
C SER A 133 7.89 2.48 23.63
N TYR A 134 8.75 2.83 22.67
CA TYR A 134 10.18 2.48 22.66
C TYR A 134 10.94 2.92 23.92
N ARG A 135 10.46 3.96 24.64
CA ARG A 135 11.13 4.48 25.84
C ARG A 135 11.17 3.48 27.00
N LEU A 136 10.34 2.44 26.95
CA LEU A 136 10.36 1.36 27.95
C LEU A 136 11.53 0.39 27.75
N GLY A 137 12.08 0.33 26.53
CA GLY A 137 13.08 -0.67 26.19
C GLY A 137 12.50 -2.08 26.26
N TYR A 138 13.06 -2.91 27.15
CA TYR A 138 12.65 -4.32 27.28
C TYR A 138 11.63 -4.48 28.39
N ILE A 139 10.44 -4.99 28.06
CA ILE A 139 9.36 -5.29 28.99
C ILE A 139 8.82 -6.70 28.71
N GLU A 140 8.57 -7.50 29.75
CA GLU A 140 8.05 -8.87 29.61
C GLU A 140 6.50 -8.91 29.61
N ASP A 141 5.85 -7.82 30.03
CA ASP A 141 4.39 -7.71 30.15
C ASP A 141 3.78 -6.97 28.95
N SER A 142 3.05 -7.70 28.10
CA SER A 142 2.36 -7.17 26.91
C SER A 142 1.26 -6.15 27.29
N ASP A 143 0.60 -6.32 28.44
CA ASP A 143 -0.47 -5.40 28.89
C ASP A 143 0.10 -4.04 29.34
N GLU A 144 1.35 -3.98 29.79
CA GLU A 144 2.03 -2.71 30.11
C GLU A 144 2.46 -1.97 28.84
N LEU A 145 2.93 -2.69 27.82
CA LEU A 145 3.28 -2.13 26.51
C LEU A 145 2.07 -1.53 25.80
N ALA A 146 0.96 -2.28 25.74
CA ALA A 146 -0.26 -1.85 25.08
C ALA A 146 -0.85 -0.56 25.67
N LYS A 147 -0.68 -0.32 26.98
CA LYS A 147 -1.17 0.89 27.66
C LYS A 147 -0.41 2.17 27.30
N LEU A 148 0.81 2.05 26.77
CA LEU A 148 1.75 3.17 26.64
C LEU A 148 1.90 3.69 25.21
N GLY A 149 1.45 2.92 24.23
CA GLY A 149 1.32 3.39 22.87
C GLY A 149 1.25 2.26 21.85
N GLU A 150 1.03 2.66 20.62
CA GLU A 150 0.99 1.76 19.47
C GLU A 150 2.40 1.21 19.17
N GLY A 151 2.45 -0.05 18.78
CA GLY A 151 3.65 -0.69 18.25
C GLY A 151 4.10 -0.07 16.92
N PRO A 152 5.30 -0.43 16.43
CA PRO A 152 5.79 0.06 15.16
C PRO A 152 5.03 -0.53 13.98
N ASP A 153 5.09 0.16 12.86
CA ASP A 153 4.72 -0.40 11.56
C ASP A 153 5.96 -0.98 10.87
N LEU A 154 5.77 -2.14 10.26
CA LEU A 154 6.68 -2.76 9.30
C LEU A 154 6.23 -2.33 7.90
N LEU A 155 7.07 -1.58 7.21
CA LEU A 155 6.75 -1.00 5.91
C LEU A 155 7.47 -1.76 4.82
N TYR A 156 6.73 -2.45 3.97
CA TYR A 156 7.24 -3.14 2.78
C TYR A 156 6.83 -2.37 1.54
N PHE A 157 7.73 -2.21 0.58
CA PHE A 157 7.42 -1.43 -0.63
C PHE A 157 8.29 -1.83 -1.81
N ASN A 158 7.74 -1.73 -3.02
CA ASN A 158 8.59 -1.74 -4.20
C ASN A 158 9.52 -0.52 -4.16
N ARG A 159 10.77 -0.68 -4.58
CA ARG A 159 11.79 0.39 -4.48
C ARG A 159 11.68 1.42 -5.60
N SER A 160 10.82 1.18 -6.58
CA SER A 160 10.71 1.99 -7.78
C SER A 160 9.79 3.19 -7.59
N PHE A 161 10.05 4.28 -8.32
CA PHE A 161 9.13 5.41 -8.44
C PHE A 161 8.03 5.06 -9.44
N SER A 162 7.05 4.31 -8.94
CA SER A 162 5.99 3.79 -9.79
C SER A 162 5.20 4.91 -10.49
N SER A 163 5.11 6.11 -9.92
CA SER A 163 4.49 7.31 -10.50
C SER A 163 5.14 7.80 -11.82
N THR A 164 6.39 7.42 -12.10
CA THR A 164 7.11 7.81 -13.34
C THR A 164 7.24 6.66 -14.35
N ARG A 165 6.92 5.43 -13.96
CA ARG A 165 6.96 4.25 -14.84
C ARG A 165 5.65 4.03 -15.56
N SER A 166 5.71 3.72 -16.85
CA SER A 166 4.53 3.39 -17.66
C SER A 166 4.03 1.96 -17.48
N TYR A 167 4.89 1.06 -16.99
CA TYR A 167 4.61 -0.38 -16.82
C TYR A 167 5.01 -0.89 -15.44
N ILE A 168 4.48 -2.05 -15.08
CA ILE A 168 4.82 -2.79 -13.85
C ILE A 168 6.04 -3.65 -14.11
N ASP A 169 6.99 -3.64 -13.18
CA ASP A 169 8.18 -4.50 -13.25
C ASP A 169 7.78 -5.97 -13.05
N ASP A 170 8.30 -6.88 -13.87
CA ASP A 170 7.98 -8.31 -13.76
C ASP A 170 8.40 -8.88 -12.40
N ALA A 171 9.46 -8.33 -11.78
CA ALA A 171 9.88 -8.71 -10.43
C ALA A 171 8.84 -8.35 -9.34
N GLN A 172 7.89 -7.45 -9.64
CA GLN A 172 6.78 -7.09 -8.73
C GLN A 172 5.57 -8.01 -8.92
N ARG A 173 5.63 -8.90 -9.91
CA ARG A 173 4.53 -9.76 -10.37
C ARG A 173 4.90 -11.25 -10.24
N GLU A 174 6.08 -11.57 -9.73
CA GLU A 174 6.47 -12.96 -9.47
C GLU A 174 5.52 -13.57 -8.43
N SER A 175 5.02 -14.77 -8.70
CA SER A 175 4.15 -15.52 -7.80
C SER A 175 4.80 -16.88 -7.51
N GLU A 176 4.59 -17.42 -6.29
CA GLU A 176 5.20 -18.70 -5.88
C GLU A 176 4.70 -19.90 -6.69
N ASP A 177 3.45 -19.84 -7.18
CA ASP A 177 2.70 -21.01 -7.60
C ASP A 177 2.55 -21.21 -9.11
N ASP A 178 2.99 -20.26 -9.95
CA ASP A 178 2.85 -20.38 -11.41
C ASP A 178 4.08 -19.84 -12.15
N GLU A 179 4.48 -20.51 -13.24
CA GLU A 179 5.49 -19.96 -14.19
C GLU A 179 4.98 -18.69 -14.91
N SER A 180 3.76 -18.24 -14.60
CA SER A 180 3.14 -17.02 -15.12
C SER A 180 3.17 -15.87 -14.12
N LEU A 181 3.43 -14.67 -14.64
CA LEU A 181 3.41 -13.44 -13.86
C LEU A 181 1.99 -13.10 -13.40
N SER A 182 1.87 -12.66 -12.15
CA SER A 182 0.63 -12.11 -11.62
C SER A 182 0.10 -10.98 -12.51
N SER A 183 -1.23 -10.87 -12.55
CA SER A 183 -1.91 -9.78 -13.23
C SER A 183 -1.75 -8.45 -12.47
N GLU A 184 -1.32 -8.48 -11.23
CA GLU A 184 -1.12 -7.31 -10.39
C GLU A 184 0.34 -7.20 -9.93
N GLY A 185 0.82 -5.98 -9.76
CA GLY A 185 2.14 -5.68 -9.21
C GLY A 185 2.06 -5.21 -7.76
N PHE A 186 2.94 -5.71 -6.90
CA PHE A 186 3.08 -5.20 -5.55
C PHE A 186 3.55 -3.74 -5.54
N GLU A 187 2.83 -2.87 -4.82
CA GLU A 187 3.24 -1.48 -4.60
C GLU A 187 3.82 -1.30 -3.19
N LEU A 188 3.00 -1.53 -2.17
CA LEU A 188 3.41 -1.45 -0.77
C LEU A 188 2.45 -2.20 0.16
N ALA A 189 2.94 -2.50 1.37
CA ALA A 189 2.16 -3.01 2.48
C ALA A 189 2.66 -2.41 3.80
N THR A 190 1.72 -2.08 4.69
CA THR A 190 1.99 -1.61 6.04
C THR A 190 1.37 -2.60 7.02
N GLN A 191 2.20 -3.11 7.93
CA GLN A 191 1.81 -4.14 8.89
C GLN A 191 2.14 -3.66 10.29
N ARG A 192 1.13 -3.50 11.15
CA ARG A 192 1.34 -3.09 12.53
C ARG A 192 1.78 -4.26 13.40
N VAL A 193 2.86 -4.07 14.16
CA VAL A 193 3.20 -5.00 15.24
C VAL A 193 2.29 -4.74 16.44
N THR A 194 1.28 -5.58 16.60
CA THR A 194 0.33 -5.51 17.72
C THR A 194 0.92 -6.07 19.02
N ASP A 195 1.57 -7.23 18.93
CA ASP A 195 2.27 -7.83 20.07
C ASP A 195 3.72 -7.36 20.15
N GLN A 196 3.91 -6.25 20.85
CA GLN A 196 5.20 -5.56 20.94
C GLN A 196 6.28 -6.41 21.62
N ILE A 197 5.93 -7.48 22.36
CA ILE A 197 6.92 -8.34 23.01
C ILE A 197 7.77 -9.14 22.01
N TYR A 198 7.30 -9.30 20.77
CA TYR A 198 7.99 -10.06 19.73
C TYR A 198 8.75 -9.19 18.73
N ILE A 199 8.82 -7.87 18.91
CA ILE A 199 9.47 -6.96 17.94
C ILE A 199 10.88 -7.42 17.58
N GLY A 200 11.72 -7.71 18.57
CA GLY A 200 13.09 -8.15 18.29
C GLY A 200 13.16 -9.54 17.66
N GLN A 201 12.21 -10.42 17.93
CA GLN A 201 12.15 -11.70 17.23
C GLN A 201 11.77 -11.51 15.76
N ILE A 202 10.76 -10.68 15.47
CA ILE A 202 10.33 -10.37 14.11
C ILE A 202 11.47 -9.72 13.32
N LEU A 203 12.08 -8.66 13.87
CA LEU A 203 13.13 -7.92 13.17
C LEU A 203 14.39 -8.76 12.90
N ILE A 204 14.69 -9.73 13.74
CA ILE A 204 15.90 -10.55 13.56
C ILE A 204 15.60 -11.81 12.76
N ILE A 205 14.59 -12.57 13.15
CA ILE A 205 14.31 -13.86 12.53
C ILE A 205 13.62 -13.68 11.19
N ASP A 206 12.58 -12.84 11.14
CA ASP A 206 11.73 -12.75 9.96
C ASP A 206 12.31 -11.77 8.94
N ILE A 207 12.96 -10.69 9.41
CA ILE A 207 13.50 -9.64 8.54
C ILE A 207 15.00 -9.80 8.28
N LEU A 208 15.85 -9.83 9.32
CA LEU A 208 17.30 -9.84 9.12
C LEU A 208 17.79 -11.12 8.42
N TYR A 209 17.28 -12.29 8.81
CA TYR A 209 17.59 -13.53 8.07
C TYR A 209 16.89 -13.62 6.71
N GLY A 210 15.82 -12.85 6.51
CA GLY A 210 15.14 -12.65 5.22
C GLY A 210 15.84 -11.66 4.29
N VAL A 211 17.04 -11.18 4.61
CA VAL A 211 17.77 -10.28 3.71
C VAL A 211 18.19 -10.99 2.42
N VAL A 212 18.07 -10.29 1.29
CA VAL A 212 18.52 -10.83 0.01
C VAL A 212 20.04 -11.06 0.04
N PRO A 213 20.53 -12.23 -0.41
CA PRO A 213 21.96 -12.54 -0.41
C PRO A 213 22.74 -11.63 -1.37
N SER A 214 24.05 -11.51 -1.12
CA SER A 214 24.98 -10.85 -2.03
C SER A 214 25.21 -11.75 -3.27
N PRO A 215 25.34 -11.19 -4.50
CA PRO A 215 25.43 -9.77 -4.84
C PRO A 215 24.10 -9.03 -5.06
N GLU A 216 22.96 -9.72 -5.07
CA GLU A 216 21.65 -9.15 -5.43
C GLU A 216 21.07 -8.23 -4.34
N ARG A 217 21.61 -8.27 -3.13
CA ARG A 217 21.16 -7.51 -1.93
C ARG A 217 20.77 -6.07 -2.21
N TYR A 218 21.61 -5.34 -2.94
CA TYR A 218 21.43 -3.90 -3.15
C TYR A 218 20.81 -3.56 -4.50
N ALA A 219 20.73 -4.53 -5.41
CA ALA A 219 20.21 -4.39 -6.78
C ALA A 219 20.81 -3.19 -7.53
N LEU A 220 22.14 -3.05 -7.51
CA LEU A 220 22.84 -1.88 -8.08
C LEU A 220 22.60 -1.69 -9.58
N ASP A 221 22.24 -2.76 -10.27
CA ASP A 221 21.92 -2.85 -11.69
C ASP A 221 20.45 -2.57 -12.00
N ILE A 222 19.55 -2.69 -11.02
CA ILE A 222 18.14 -2.36 -11.19
C ILE A 222 17.97 -0.84 -11.28
N ASP A 223 17.27 -0.37 -12.30
CA ASP A 223 16.78 1.00 -12.33
C ASP A 223 15.61 1.11 -11.34
N GLU A 224 15.52 2.19 -10.56
CA GLU A 224 14.36 2.45 -9.70
C GLU A 224 13.38 3.42 -10.37
N GLY A 225 13.68 3.88 -11.59
CA GLY A 225 12.94 4.94 -12.26
C GLY A 225 13.41 6.33 -11.83
N GLU A 226 12.76 7.35 -12.38
CA GLU A 226 13.10 8.74 -12.12
C GLU A 226 12.39 9.26 -10.87
N ILE A 227 13.13 9.98 -10.02
CA ILE A 227 12.56 10.67 -8.87
C ILE A 227 11.47 11.63 -9.39
N PRO A 228 10.23 11.54 -8.89
CA PRO A 228 9.14 12.39 -9.36
C PRO A 228 9.48 13.87 -9.25
N SER A 229 9.10 14.66 -10.25
CA SER A 229 9.20 16.11 -10.15
C SER A 229 8.32 16.60 -9.00
N SER A 230 8.78 17.62 -8.27
CA SER A 230 7.95 18.35 -7.31
C SER A 230 6.79 19.09 -7.98
N ASP A 231 6.89 19.34 -9.29
CA ASP A 231 5.89 20.05 -10.06
C ASP A 231 4.74 19.12 -10.44
N LEU A 232 3.57 19.36 -9.83
CA LEU A 232 2.33 18.67 -10.17
C LEU A 232 1.85 19.12 -11.56
N PRO A 233 1.21 18.23 -12.35
CA PRO A 233 0.73 18.57 -13.68
C PRO A 233 -0.34 19.65 -13.63
N SER A 234 -0.28 20.59 -14.58
CA SER A 234 -1.27 21.66 -14.71
C SER A 234 -2.62 21.12 -15.19
N GLU A 235 -3.69 21.90 -14.97
CA GLU A 235 -5.02 21.58 -15.50
C GLU A 235 -5.00 21.29 -17.01
N GLU A 236 -4.30 22.13 -17.80
CA GLU A 236 -4.19 21.98 -19.25
C GLU A 236 -3.51 20.65 -19.62
N GLN A 237 -2.42 20.30 -18.93
CA GLN A 237 -1.70 19.05 -19.17
C GLN A 237 -2.58 17.83 -18.85
N ILE A 238 -3.34 17.86 -17.75
CA ILE A 238 -4.26 16.78 -17.39
C ILE A 238 -5.37 16.66 -18.45
N ARG A 239 -5.97 17.79 -18.84
CA ARG A 239 -7.06 17.83 -19.82
C ARG A 239 -6.63 17.30 -21.18
N ASP A 240 -5.46 17.72 -21.66
CA ASP A 240 -4.90 17.29 -22.94
C ASP A 240 -4.60 15.80 -22.91
N GLN A 241 -4.04 15.30 -21.80
CA GLN A 241 -3.76 13.87 -21.66
C GLN A 241 -5.04 13.03 -21.64
N LEU A 242 -6.07 13.40 -20.87
CA LEU A 242 -7.34 12.68 -20.86
C LEU A 242 -8.01 12.68 -22.26
N SER A 243 -7.91 13.78 -22.98
CA SER A 243 -8.41 13.89 -24.36
C SER A 243 -7.65 12.97 -25.32
N LEU A 244 -6.34 12.86 -25.13
CA LEU A 244 -5.49 11.97 -25.91
C LEU A 244 -5.80 10.50 -25.62
N GLU A 245 -5.95 10.10 -24.36
CA GLU A 245 -6.33 8.73 -23.98
C GLU A 245 -7.68 8.34 -24.58
N THR A 246 -8.67 9.24 -24.50
CA THR A 246 -10.00 9.04 -25.10
C THR A 246 -9.92 8.84 -26.61
N SER A 247 -9.16 9.69 -27.30
CA SER A 247 -9.03 9.66 -28.75
C SER A 247 -8.23 8.45 -29.25
N SER A 248 -7.17 8.07 -28.53
CA SER A 248 -6.25 6.99 -28.91
C SER A 248 -6.84 5.61 -28.61
N GLY A 249 -7.51 5.47 -27.46
CA GLY A 249 -8.15 4.23 -27.06
C GLY A 249 -9.48 3.97 -27.76
N GLY A 250 -10.09 4.99 -28.38
CA GLY A 250 -11.41 4.87 -29.02
C GLY A 250 -12.53 4.57 -28.02
N PHE A 251 -12.31 4.83 -26.73
CA PHE A 251 -13.27 4.57 -25.68
C PHE A 251 -14.35 5.64 -25.69
N SER A 252 -15.60 5.21 -25.91
CA SER A 252 -16.77 6.08 -25.81
C SER A 252 -17.77 5.41 -24.89
N LEU A 253 -18.28 6.18 -23.92
CA LEU A 253 -19.25 5.66 -22.97
C LEU A 253 -20.56 5.33 -23.71
N HIS A 254 -21.03 4.10 -23.55
CA HIS A 254 -22.24 3.62 -24.23
C HIS A 254 -23.46 4.48 -23.84
N PRO A 255 -24.41 4.78 -24.76
CA PRO A 255 -25.56 5.64 -24.47
C PRO A 255 -26.48 5.18 -23.33
N GLU A 256 -26.38 3.91 -22.93
CA GLU A 256 -27.14 3.34 -21.80
C GLU A 256 -26.63 3.82 -20.44
N PHE A 257 -25.40 4.35 -20.38
CA PHE A 257 -24.87 4.90 -19.15
C PHE A 257 -25.42 6.30 -18.89
N GLN A 258 -25.88 6.48 -17.67
CA GLN A 258 -26.25 7.75 -17.11
C GLN A 258 -25.06 8.29 -16.31
N VAL A 259 -24.80 9.58 -16.45
CA VAL A 259 -23.80 10.30 -15.68
C VAL A 259 -24.51 11.40 -14.91
N SER A 260 -24.32 11.42 -13.60
CA SER A 260 -24.86 12.45 -12.71
C SER A 260 -23.77 12.96 -11.79
N GLN A 261 -23.96 14.17 -11.28
CA GLN A 261 -23.05 14.78 -10.32
C GLN A 261 -23.87 15.34 -9.16
N ASP A 262 -23.54 14.91 -7.94
CA ASP A 262 -24.14 15.40 -6.71
C ASP A 262 -23.10 15.48 -5.60
N ALA A 263 -23.14 16.53 -4.77
CA ALA A 263 -22.25 16.72 -3.62
C ALA A 263 -20.75 16.38 -3.85
N ASN A 264 -20.21 16.75 -5.03
CA ASN A 264 -18.84 16.46 -5.51
C ASN A 264 -18.54 15.01 -5.92
N ILE A 265 -19.55 14.15 -5.96
CA ILE A 265 -19.47 12.77 -6.43
C ILE A 265 -20.00 12.73 -7.86
N VAL A 266 -19.21 12.19 -8.78
CA VAL A 266 -19.69 11.83 -10.11
C VAL A 266 -20.12 10.37 -10.09
N THR A 267 -21.37 10.08 -10.43
CA THR A 267 -21.90 8.72 -10.55
C THR A 267 -22.03 8.36 -12.02
N VAL A 268 -21.51 7.19 -12.39
CA VAL A 268 -21.69 6.59 -13.71
C VAL A 268 -22.36 5.23 -13.55
N THR A 269 -23.52 5.04 -14.18
CA THR A 269 -24.31 3.80 -14.02
C THR A 269 -25.11 3.47 -15.27
N ASN A 270 -25.17 2.20 -15.64
CA ASN A 270 -26.15 1.64 -16.60
C ASN A 270 -27.24 0.81 -15.89
N THR A 271 -27.30 0.91 -14.56
CA THR A 271 -28.24 0.15 -13.75
C THR A 271 -29.61 0.83 -13.75
N PRO A 272 -30.70 0.12 -14.11
CA PRO A 272 -32.03 0.70 -14.07
C PRO A 272 -32.44 1.13 -12.65
N GLU A 273 -33.23 2.20 -12.55
CA GLU A 273 -33.72 2.70 -11.26
C GLU A 273 -34.47 1.61 -10.48
N GLY A 274 -34.16 1.50 -9.18
CA GLY A 274 -34.71 0.47 -8.30
C GLY A 274 -34.16 -0.95 -8.51
N LYS A 275 -33.11 -1.12 -9.33
CA LYS A 275 -32.37 -2.38 -9.47
C LYS A 275 -31.02 -2.31 -8.76
N THR A 276 -30.56 -3.46 -8.30
CA THR A 276 -29.23 -3.63 -7.72
C THR A 276 -28.21 -3.85 -8.85
N PRO A 277 -27.09 -3.10 -8.90
CA PRO A 277 -26.05 -3.30 -9.89
C PRO A 277 -25.30 -4.63 -9.67
N ASP A 278 -24.88 -5.27 -10.75
CA ASP A 278 -23.96 -6.42 -10.69
C ASP A 278 -22.60 -6.00 -10.12
N ILE A 279 -22.12 -4.79 -10.40
CA ILE A 279 -20.78 -4.30 -10.04
C ILE A 279 -20.90 -2.93 -9.37
N GLN A 280 -20.30 -2.73 -8.20
CA GLN A 280 -20.42 -1.48 -7.45
C GLN A 280 -19.12 -1.11 -6.74
N TYR A 281 -18.50 0.02 -7.09
CA TYR A 281 -17.22 0.46 -6.49
C TYR A 281 -17.11 1.97 -6.34
N LEU A 282 -16.26 2.37 -5.39
CA LEU A 282 -15.76 3.74 -5.27
C LEU A 282 -14.41 3.86 -6.00
N VAL A 283 -14.22 4.97 -6.70
CA VAL A 283 -13.02 5.26 -7.49
C VAL A 283 -12.51 6.65 -7.12
N HIS A 284 -11.28 6.74 -6.62
CA HIS A 284 -10.65 8.01 -6.25
C HIS A 284 -9.69 8.48 -7.32
N ALA A 285 -9.94 9.67 -7.89
CA ALA A 285 -9.07 10.28 -8.88
C ALA A 285 -7.96 11.10 -8.19
N LEU A 286 -6.96 10.40 -7.64
CA LEU A 286 -5.90 11.01 -6.81
C LEU A 286 -5.10 12.07 -7.58
N PHE A 287 -4.85 11.87 -8.86
CA PHE A 287 -4.12 12.84 -9.71
C PHE A 287 -4.86 14.17 -9.89
N LEU A 288 -6.16 14.25 -9.57
CA LEU A 288 -6.93 15.50 -9.62
C LEU A 288 -6.88 16.30 -8.31
N SER A 289 -6.27 15.77 -7.24
CA SER A 289 -6.32 16.37 -5.90
C SER A 289 -5.76 17.79 -5.84
N SER A 290 -4.74 18.11 -6.64
CA SER A 290 -4.12 19.43 -6.71
C SER A 290 -5.02 20.52 -7.29
N ILE A 291 -6.05 20.13 -8.04
CA ILE A 291 -7.00 21.01 -8.71
C ILE A 291 -8.44 20.75 -8.25
N ARG A 292 -8.62 20.06 -7.12
CA ARG A 292 -9.92 19.66 -6.54
C ARG A 292 -10.92 20.81 -6.49
N ASP A 293 -10.48 21.96 -5.98
CA ASP A 293 -11.36 23.11 -5.72
C ASP A 293 -11.53 24.05 -6.94
N THR A 294 -10.86 23.75 -8.06
CA THR A 294 -10.90 24.57 -9.28
C THR A 294 -11.51 23.78 -10.44
N ALA A 295 -10.67 23.18 -11.29
CA ALA A 295 -11.10 22.46 -12.48
C ALA A 295 -11.41 20.98 -12.24
N GLY A 296 -11.05 20.46 -11.07
CA GLY A 296 -11.24 19.09 -10.62
C GLY A 296 -12.63 18.54 -10.95
N PRO A 297 -13.75 19.20 -10.59
CA PRO A 297 -15.08 18.66 -10.82
C PRO A 297 -15.38 18.41 -12.31
N SER A 298 -14.92 19.31 -13.19
CA SER A 298 -15.10 19.16 -14.64
C SER A 298 -14.26 18.02 -15.23
N LEU A 299 -13.04 17.84 -14.71
CA LEU A 299 -12.15 16.77 -15.16
C LEU A 299 -12.49 15.43 -14.53
N LEU A 300 -13.15 15.40 -13.38
CA LEU A 300 -13.66 14.20 -12.74
C LEU A 300 -14.71 13.52 -13.61
N GLU A 301 -15.63 14.29 -14.21
CA GLU A 301 -16.62 13.71 -15.12
C GLU A 301 -15.95 13.07 -16.35
N SER A 302 -15.01 13.77 -16.99
CA SER A 302 -14.24 13.23 -18.11
C SER A 302 -13.46 11.97 -17.73
N THR A 303 -12.84 11.98 -16.55
CA THR A 303 -12.11 10.84 -15.96
C THR A 303 -13.06 9.66 -15.73
N ALA A 304 -14.23 9.92 -15.13
CA ALA A 304 -15.24 8.91 -14.83
C ALA A 304 -15.78 8.24 -16.09
N ARG A 305 -16.07 9.04 -17.13
CA ARG A 305 -16.50 8.54 -18.44
C ARG A 305 -15.43 7.67 -19.09
N LEU A 306 -14.17 8.14 -19.11
CA LEU A 306 -13.06 7.41 -19.71
C LEU A 306 -12.78 6.09 -18.98
N PHE A 307 -12.64 6.12 -17.66
CA PHE A 307 -12.42 4.91 -16.85
C PHE A 307 -13.55 3.90 -17.00
N THR A 308 -14.80 4.35 -16.95
CA THR A 308 -15.94 3.45 -17.09
C THR A 308 -15.96 2.83 -18.49
N ALA A 309 -15.72 3.62 -19.54
CA ALA A 309 -15.71 3.12 -20.91
C ALA A 309 -14.56 2.13 -21.18
N SER A 310 -13.36 2.41 -20.67
CA SER A 310 -12.20 1.53 -20.83
C SER A 310 -12.33 0.24 -20.03
N MET A 311 -12.86 0.30 -18.80
CA MET A 311 -13.07 -0.88 -17.98
C MET A 311 -14.20 -1.76 -18.54
N PHE A 312 -15.34 -1.14 -18.90
CA PHE A 312 -16.51 -1.87 -19.37
C PHE A 312 -16.30 -2.58 -20.71
N SER A 313 -15.38 -2.12 -21.57
CA SER A 313 -15.06 -2.83 -22.83
C SER A 313 -14.47 -4.22 -22.63
N HIS A 314 -14.01 -4.53 -21.41
CA HIS A 314 -13.48 -5.84 -21.04
C HIS A 314 -14.49 -6.68 -20.22
N LEU A 315 -15.69 -6.15 -19.94
CA LEU A 315 -16.74 -6.86 -19.24
C LEU A 315 -17.80 -7.42 -20.20
N PRO A 316 -18.54 -8.48 -19.82
CA PRO A 316 -19.67 -8.94 -20.60
C PRO A 316 -20.76 -7.86 -20.73
N ALA A 317 -21.27 -7.68 -21.95
CA ALA A 317 -22.21 -6.61 -22.30
C ALA A 317 -23.53 -6.62 -21.52
N ASN A 318 -23.88 -7.73 -20.88
CA ASN A 318 -25.12 -7.88 -20.10
C ASN A 318 -24.99 -7.42 -18.64
N LYS A 319 -23.83 -6.89 -18.23
CA LYS A 319 -23.57 -6.51 -16.84
C LYS A 319 -23.99 -5.09 -16.56
N THR A 320 -24.55 -4.90 -15.37
CA THR A 320 -24.92 -3.61 -14.81
C THR A 320 -23.90 -3.17 -13.77
N LEU A 321 -23.54 -1.90 -13.78
CA LEU A 321 -22.59 -1.35 -12.83
C LEU A 321 -23.01 0.03 -12.34
N THR A 322 -22.53 0.38 -11.16
CA THR A 322 -22.62 1.73 -10.58
C THR A 322 -21.26 2.08 -9.97
N LEU A 323 -20.57 3.03 -10.59
CA LEU A 323 -19.30 3.56 -10.09
C LEU A 323 -19.51 4.98 -9.59
N LYS A 324 -18.94 5.28 -8.43
CA LYS A 324 -18.92 6.64 -7.89
C LYS A 324 -17.49 7.13 -7.79
N PHE A 325 -17.26 8.32 -8.32
CA PHE A 325 -15.95 8.93 -8.46
C PHE A 325 -15.84 10.13 -7.54
N PHE A 326 -14.66 10.27 -6.92
CA PHE A 326 -14.38 11.34 -5.98
C PHE A 326 -12.93 11.82 -6.08
N ILE A 327 -12.67 13.07 -5.67
CA ILE A 327 -11.33 13.66 -5.63
C ILE A 327 -10.89 13.79 -4.17
N PRO A 328 -9.83 13.09 -3.75
CA PRO A 328 -9.23 13.25 -2.42
C PRO A 328 -8.70 14.66 -2.15
N ASN A 329 -8.49 14.99 -0.87
CA ASN A 329 -8.03 16.32 -0.43
C ASN A 329 -6.54 16.57 -0.66
N SER A 330 -5.77 15.53 -0.99
CA SER A 330 -4.32 15.59 -1.14
C SER A 330 -3.89 14.51 -2.15
N PRO A 331 -2.82 14.74 -2.93
CA PRO A 331 -2.28 13.74 -3.86
C PRO A 331 -1.58 12.56 -3.16
N SER A 332 -1.56 12.50 -1.83
CA SER A 332 -1.01 11.37 -1.06
C SER A 332 -1.99 10.21 -0.95
N LEU A 333 -1.48 8.98 -0.95
CA LEU A 333 -2.27 7.78 -0.64
C LEU A 333 -2.88 7.81 0.77
N SER A 334 -2.29 8.55 1.72
CA SER A 334 -2.89 8.76 3.05
C SER A 334 -4.24 9.48 3.01
N ALA A 335 -4.56 10.18 1.91
CA ALA A 335 -5.82 10.88 1.75
C ALA A 335 -6.99 9.96 1.34
N ILE A 336 -6.71 8.72 0.93
CA ILE A 336 -7.72 7.80 0.39
C ILE A 336 -8.74 7.38 1.44
N ARG A 337 -8.30 7.00 2.63
CA ARG A 337 -9.20 6.57 3.70
C ARG A 337 -10.10 7.72 4.21
N PRO A 338 -9.59 8.94 4.49
CA PRO A 338 -10.45 10.08 4.77
C PRO A 338 -11.44 10.39 3.64
N ALA A 339 -11.01 10.32 2.38
CA ALA A 339 -11.88 10.56 1.22
C ALA A 339 -12.98 9.49 1.09
N GLN A 340 -12.66 8.23 1.36
CA GLN A 340 -13.64 7.14 1.43
C GLN A 340 -14.72 7.43 2.49
N ASN A 341 -14.31 7.81 3.69
CA ASN A 341 -15.23 8.12 4.78
C ASN A 341 -16.11 9.33 4.45
N GLU A 342 -15.53 10.38 3.84
CA GLU A 342 -16.28 11.57 3.38
C GLU A 342 -17.38 11.18 2.39
N VAL A 343 -17.06 10.33 1.41
CA VAL A 343 -18.05 9.82 0.43
C VAL A 343 -19.13 9.02 1.14
N LEU A 344 -18.77 8.05 1.99
CA LEU A 344 -19.74 7.20 2.68
C LEU A 344 -20.66 8.02 3.61
N GLU A 345 -20.13 9.04 4.28
CA GLU A 345 -20.94 9.98 5.06
C GLU A 345 -21.94 10.74 4.20
N ILE A 346 -21.53 11.27 3.04
CA ILE A 346 -22.43 11.95 2.10
C ILE A 346 -23.56 11.01 1.68
N LEU A 347 -23.22 9.78 1.28
CA LEU A 347 -24.20 8.79 0.82
C LEU A 347 -25.16 8.34 1.94
N SER A 348 -24.68 8.21 3.17
CA SER A 348 -25.51 7.82 4.32
C SER A 348 -26.60 8.86 4.64
N ARG A 349 -26.36 10.14 4.35
CA ARG A 349 -27.34 11.22 4.55
C ARG A 349 -28.44 11.22 3.50
N GLU A 350 -28.16 10.67 2.33
CA GLU A 350 -29.10 10.55 1.20
C GLU A 350 -29.98 9.29 1.30
N THR A 351 -29.58 8.32 2.14
CA THR A 351 -30.22 7.00 2.24
C THR A 351 -31.29 6.98 3.34
N GLN A 352 -32.40 6.25 3.15
CA GLN A 352 -33.49 6.12 4.14
C GLN A 352 -32.99 5.47 5.44
N GLU A 353 -33.64 5.74 6.58
CA GLU A 353 -33.15 5.40 7.93
C GLU A 353 -32.81 3.92 8.14
N GLU A 354 -33.45 2.99 7.42
CA GLU A 354 -33.26 1.54 7.57
C GLU A 354 -32.00 0.99 6.86
N ASP A 355 -31.39 1.74 5.92
CA ASP A 355 -30.23 1.29 5.11
C ASP A 355 -28.91 2.04 5.46
N ARG A 356 -28.89 2.80 6.56
CA ARG A 356 -27.75 3.68 6.93
C ARG A 356 -26.46 2.94 7.25
N GLU A 357 -26.52 1.71 7.75
CA GLU A 357 -25.33 0.94 8.14
C GLU A 357 -24.48 0.49 6.94
N ASN A 358 -25.04 0.46 5.73
CA ASN A 358 -24.30 0.12 4.51
C ASN A 358 -24.80 0.92 3.30
N ALA A 359 -24.63 2.25 3.36
CA ALA A 359 -25.15 3.19 2.38
C ALA A 359 -24.67 2.94 0.94
N PHE A 360 -23.54 2.24 0.76
CA PHE A 360 -23.01 1.90 -0.55
C PHE A 360 -22.19 0.59 -0.50
N PRO A 361 -22.83 -0.58 -0.66
CA PRO A 361 -22.13 -1.86 -0.59
C PRO A 361 -21.18 -2.01 -1.78
N ILE A 362 -19.88 -2.15 -1.51
CA ILE A 362 -18.81 -2.30 -2.51
C ILE A 362 -18.64 -3.77 -2.89
N GLY A 363 -18.34 -4.05 -4.16
CA GLY A 363 -18.08 -5.38 -4.70
C GLY A 363 -19.01 -5.81 -5.85
N ALA A 364 -18.78 -7.01 -6.37
CA ALA A 364 -19.59 -7.67 -7.38
C ALA A 364 -20.70 -8.55 -6.77
N LEU A 365 -21.86 -8.64 -7.41
CA LEU A 365 -23.02 -9.40 -6.94
C LEU A 365 -22.96 -10.84 -7.44
N HIS A 366 -22.98 -11.80 -6.52
CA HIS A 366 -22.96 -13.23 -6.80
C HIS A 366 -24.15 -13.94 -6.18
N ASN A 367 -24.66 -14.96 -6.88
CA ASN A 367 -25.67 -15.87 -6.34
C ASN A 367 -24.96 -17.10 -5.78
N VAL A 368 -24.74 -17.13 -4.47
CA VAL A 368 -23.98 -18.18 -3.78
C VAL A 368 -24.95 -19.26 -3.30
N SER A 369 -24.57 -20.54 -3.46
CA SER A 369 -25.32 -21.67 -2.88
C SER A 369 -24.84 -21.93 -1.45
N THR A 370 -25.75 -22.00 -0.49
CA THR A 370 -25.41 -22.31 0.93
C THR A 370 -25.60 -23.79 1.28
N GLY A 371 -25.75 -24.66 0.27
CA GLY A 371 -25.89 -26.11 0.39
C GLY A 371 -26.79 -26.69 -0.71
N ASP A 372 -26.81 -28.01 -0.88
CA ASP A 372 -27.51 -28.69 -2.00
C ASP A 372 -29.04 -28.44 -2.05
N ASP A 373 -29.66 -28.05 -0.92
CA ASP A 373 -31.12 -27.87 -0.79
C ASP A 373 -31.56 -26.46 -0.33
N GLN A 374 -30.66 -25.48 -0.26
CA GLN A 374 -31.00 -24.10 0.16
C GLN A 374 -31.13 -23.13 -1.02
N PRO A 375 -32.02 -22.13 -0.94
CA PRO A 375 -32.14 -21.11 -1.96
C PRO A 375 -30.83 -20.34 -2.09
N ARG A 376 -30.43 -20.03 -3.33
CA ARG A 376 -29.25 -19.19 -3.58
C ARG A 376 -29.46 -17.82 -2.95
N ILE A 377 -28.46 -17.36 -2.22
CA ILE A 377 -28.46 -16.04 -1.60
C ILE A 377 -27.59 -15.13 -2.46
N SER A 378 -28.14 -13.97 -2.82
CA SER A 378 -27.36 -12.93 -3.48
C SER A 378 -26.46 -12.25 -2.45
N LYS A 379 -25.14 -12.36 -2.62
CA LYS A 379 -24.13 -11.75 -1.75
C LYS A 379 -23.21 -10.88 -2.59
N ARG A 380 -22.82 -9.73 -2.05
CA ARG A 380 -21.78 -8.89 -2.66
C ARG A 380 -20.41 -9.36 -2.19
N ILE A 381 -19.49 -9.54 -3.13
CA ILE A 381 -18.13 -10.03 -2.89
C ILE A 381 -17.18 -8.96 -3.38
N THR A 382 -16.31 -8.53 -2.48
CA THR A 382 -15.17 -7.65 -2.79
C THR A 382 -13.98 -8.54 -3.11
N PRO A 383 -13.22 -8.27 -4.18
CA PRO A 383 -12.10 -9.12 -4.57
C PRO A 383 -10.92 -8.88 -3.63
N GLN A 384 -10.65 -9.82 -2.72
CA GLN A 384 -9.63 -9.66 -1.68
C GLN A 384 -8.23 -9.98 -2.21
N ILE A 385 -8.10 -10.98 -3.10
CA ILE A 385 -6.85 -11.36 -3.78
C ILE A 385 -7.07 -11.58 -5.28
N PRO A 386 -6.01 -11.50 -6.12
CA PRO A 386 -6.16 -11.58 -7.58
C PRO A 386 -6.74 -12.92 -8.06
N GLU A 387 -6.42 -14.00 -7.34
CA GLU A 387 -6.73 -15.39 -7.71
C GLU A 387 -8.05 -15.91 -7.13
N GLU A 388 -8.84 -15.07 -6.44
CA GLU A 388 -10.07 -15.52 -5.78
C GLU A 388 -11.17 -15.91 -6.79
N HIS A 389 -11.31 -17.22 -7.02
CA HIS A 389 -12.49 -17.81 -7.64
C HIS A 389 -13.65 -17.90 -6.63
N ILE A 390 -14.91 -17.76 -7.09
CA ILE A 390 -16.16 -17.81 -6.27
C ILE A 390 -16.25 -19.03 -5.32
N ILE A 391 -15.44 -20.07 -5.54
CA ILE A 391 -15.36 -21.29 -4.72
C ILE A 391 -14.95 -20.98 -3.25
N THR A 392 -14.10 -19.98 -2.99
CA THR A 392 -13.78 -19.54 -1.61
C THR A 392 -14.93 -18.80 -0.92
N GLY A 393 -15.86 -18.23 -1.70
CA GLY A 393 -17.07 -17.57 -1.19
C GLY A 393 -18.10 -18.50 -0.56
N GLN A 394 -17.97 -19.82 -0.74
CA GLN A 394 -18.90 -20.84 -0.23
C GLN A 394 -18.54 -21.37 1.16
N GLY A 395 -17.37 -21.02 1.71
CA GLY A 395 -16.95 -21.50 3.03
C GLY A 395 -15.85 -20.67 3.66
N ARG A 396 -16.24 -19.73 4.53
CA ARG A 396 -15.44 -19.10 5.62
C ARG A 396 -14.42 -18.00 5.32
N PHE A 397 -14.15 -17.57 4.09
CA PHE A 397 -13.07 -16.59 3.87
C PHE A 397 -13.48 -15.47 2.90
N CYS A 398 -14.06 -14.36 3.39
CA CYS A 398 -14.41 -13.25 2.49
C CYS A 398 -14.15 -11.84 3.01
N GLU A 399 -13.67 -11.67 4.24
CA GLU A 399 -13.45 -10.33 4.80
C GLU A 399 -12.03 -10.22 5.34
N LEU A 400 -11.05 -10.52 4.47
CA LEU A 400 -9.66 -10.15 4.77
C LEU A 400 -9.56 -8.64 4.90
N PHE A 401 -10.06 -7.84 3.95
CA PHE A 401 -10.05 -6.37 4.05
C PHE A 401 -11.45 -5.78 4.28
N ARG A 402 -11.59 -4.88 5.27
CA ARG A 402 -12.83 -4.12 5.49
C ARG A 402 -13.02 -2.96 4.52
N LEU A 403 -11.93 -2.46 3.92
CA LEU A 403 -11.96 -1.37 2.93
C LEU A 403 -11.28 -1.85 1.64
N PHE A 404 -11.99 -1.68 0.53
CA PHE A 404 -11.45 -1.83 -0.83
C PHE A 404 -11.90 -0.64 -1.67
N THR A 405 -10.96 0.00 -2.37
CA THR A 405 -11.28 1.07 -3.31
C THR A 405 -10.28 1.13 -4.45
N VAL A 406 -10.74 1.64 -5.60
CA VAL A 406 -9.88 1.89 -6.76
C VAL A 406 -9.29 3.29 -6.66
N VAL A 407 -8.03 3.46 -7.00
CA VAL A 407 -7.34 4.76 -7.03
C VAL A 407 -6.68 4.96 -8.38
N LEU A 408 -6.94 6.10 -9.02
CA LEU A 408 -6.28 6.53 -10.25
C LEU A 408 -5.14 7.48 -9.88
N ASP A 409 -3.89 7.06 -10.10
CA ASP A 409 -2.70 7.80 -9.66
C ASP A 409 -2.19 8.81 -10.70
N ARG A 410 -2.62 8.69 -11.96
CA ARG A 410 -2.20 9.54 -13.08
C ARG A 410 -3.27 9.66 -14.16
N PRO A 411 -3.24 10.69 -15.02
CA PRO A 411 -4.19 10.83 -16.13
C PRO A 411 -4.03 9.79 -17.25
N LYS A 412 -2.86 9.15 -17.36
CA LYS A 412 -2.55 8.08 -18.35
C LYS A 412 -3.00 6.68 -17.92
N PHE A 413 -3.97 6.57 -17.03
CA PHE A 413 -4.34 5.31 -16.39
C PHE A 413 -4.88 4.22 -17.34
N VAL A 414 -5.13 4.53 -18.61
CA VAL A 414 -5.58 3.55 -19.61
C VAL A 414 -4.41 2.97 -20.40
N SER A 415 -3.50 3.82 -20.87
CA SER A 415 -2.31 3.41 -21.64
C SER A 415 -1.11 2.99 -20.79
N GLU A 416 -1.07 3.40 -19.53
CA GLU A 416 -0.07 3.03 -18.53
C GLU A 416 -0.72 2.29 -17.36
N ALA A 417 0.07 1.61 -16.55
CA ALA A 417 -0.38 0.94 -15.33
C ALA A 417 -0.75 1.97 -14.25
N GLY A 418 -1.79 2.79 -14.44
CA GLY A 418 -2.13 3.94 -13.59
C GLY A 418 -3.30 3.71 -12.60
N VAL A 419 -3.60 2.46 -12.30
CA VAL A 419 -4.70 2.06 -11.40
C VAL A 419 -4.15 1.26 -10.24
N TYR A 420 -4.43 1.72 -9.02
CA TYR A 420 -4.18 0.97 -7.80
C TYR A 420 -5.47 0.38 -7.23
N PHE A 421 -5.33 -0.78 -6.59
CA PHE A 421 -6.27 -1.28 -5.60
C PHE A 421 -5.73 -0.95 -4.22
N TYR A 422 -6.47 -0.13 -3.49
CA TYR A 422 -6.17 0.24 -2.12
C TYR A 422 -7.04 -0.60 -1.19
N MET A 423 -6.40 -1.40 -0.36
CA MET A 423 -7.02 -2.35 0.55
C MET A 423 -6.57 -2.03 1.96
N ALA A 424 -7.51 -1.96 2.90
CA ALA A 424 -7.19 -1.70 4.29
C ALA A 424 -8.08 -2.47 5.26
N TYR A 425 -7.59 -2.61 6.48
CA TYR A 425 -8.19 -3.33 7.61
C TYR A 425 -8.22 -4.84 7.42
N LEU A 426 -7.08 -5.48 7.64
CA LEU A 426 -6.90 -6.93 7.59
C LEU A 426 -7.54 -7.62 8.81
N ASP A 427 -8.67 -8.33 8.67
CA ASP A 427 -9.17 -9.27 9.70
C ASP A 427 -8.71 -10.69 9.34
N ALA A 428 -7.49 -11.02 9.77
CA ALA A 428 -6.95 -12.37 9.59
C ALA A 428 -7.54 -13.39 10.59
N SER A 429 -8.54 -13.02 11.42
CA SER A 429 -9.08 -13.90 12.46
C SER A 429 -10.40 -14.57 12.04
N GLU A 430 -10.46 -15.91 12.12
CA GLU A 430 -11.67 -16.70 11.83
C GLU A 430 -12.85 -16.45 12.81
N ASN A 431 -12.59 -15.70 13.90
CA ASN A 431 -13.55 -15.25 14.91
C ASN A 431 -13.00 -13.96 15.51
N PRO A 432 -13.44 -12.77 15.07
CA PRO A 432 -13.04 -11.54 15.72
C PRO A 432 -13.52 -11.61 17.17
N ASP A 433 -12.58 -11.65 18.11
CA ASP A 433 -12.91 -11.42 19.50
C ASP A 433 -13.31 -9.94 19.61
N PRO A 434 -14.57 -9.60 19.98
CA PRO A 434 -15.01 -8.22 20.11
C PRO A 434 -14.25 -7.43 21.19
N SER A 435 -13.37 -8.09 21.96
CA SER A 435 -12.45 -7.47 22.92
C SER A 435 -11.05 -7.20 22.35
N ILE A 436 -10.67 -7.80 21.21
CA ILE A 436 -9.45 -7.43 20.50
C ILE A 436 -9.78 -6.16 19.70
N GLN A 437 -9.11 -5.06 20.03
CA GLN A 437 -9.16 -3.86 19.21
C GLN A 437 -8.54 -4.22 17.85
N ASP A 438 -9.39 -4.37 16.83
CA ASP A 438 -9.00 -4.49 15.41
C ASP A 438 -7.82 -3.58 15.10
N ALA A 439 -6.77 -4.07 14.43
CA ALA A 439 -5.67 -3.23 13.96
C ALA A 439 -6.19 -2.38 12.79
N PRO A 440 -6.53 -1.09 13.00
CA PRO A 440 -7.32 -0.37 12.03
C PRO A 440 -6.50 0.08 10.81
N ASP A 441 -5.18 -0.09 10.81
CA ASP A 441 -4.30 0.65 9.90
C ASP A 441 -3.49 -0.19 8.92
N ASP A 442 -3.54 -1.52 9.02
CA ASP A 442 -2.89 -2.38 8.02
C ASP A 442 -3.46 -2.06 6.64
N THR A 443 -2.55 -1.78 5.71
CA THR A 443 -2.89 -1.32 4.37
C THR A 443 -2.05 -2.07 3.36
N GLN A 444 -2.68 -2.53 2.28
CA GLN A 444 -2.01 -3.10 1.13
C GLN A 444 -2.42 -2.32 -0.11
N VAL A 445 -1.42 -2.00 -0.94
CA VAL A 445 -1.62 -1.36 -2.24
C VAL A 445 -0.96 -2.22 -3.29
N VAL A 446 -1.73 -2.53 -4.32
CA VAL A 446 -1.28 -3.28 -5.51
C VAL A 446 -1.73 -2.53 -6.76
N ARG A 447 -1.02 -2.73 -7.86
CA ARG A 447 -1.21 -2.01 -9.12
C ARG A 447 -1.71 -2.97 -10.20
N GLY A 448 -2.79 -2.60 -10.89
CA GLY A 448 -3.26 -3.34 -12.06
C GLY A 448 -2.37 -3.09 -13.27
N VAL A 449 -1.93 -4.15 -13.98
CA VAL A 449 -1.04 -4.02 -15.15
C VAL A 449 -1.70 -3.30 -16.33
N ASP A 450 -3.01 -3.52 -16.52
CA ASP A 450 -3.79 -2.96 -17.60
C ASP A 450 -5.30 -2.93 -17.28
N MET A 451 -6.10 -2.32 -18.16
CA MET A 451 -7.55 -2.22 -17.98
C MET A 451 -8.29 -3.55 -18.07
N SER A 452 -7.73 -4.56 -18.75
CA SER A 452 -8.31 -5.91 -18.81
C SER A 452 -8.24 -6.57 -17.43
N THR A 453 -7.09 -6.44 -16.77
CA THR A 453 -6.89 -6.89 -15.40
C THR A 453 -7.79 -6.13 -14.44
N VAL A 454 -7.87 -4.80 -14.57
CA VAL A 454 -8.74 -4.00 -13.72
C VAL A 454 -10.20 -4.44 -13.84
N ALA A 455 -10.68 -4.66 -15.07
CA ALA A 455 -12.02 -5.18 -15.30
C ALA A 455 -12.20 -6.60 -14.73
N GLY A 456 -11.21 -7.48 -14.90
CA GLY A 456 -11.21 -8.83 -14.34
C GLY A 456 -11.32 -8.82 -12.81
N ARG A 457 -10.47 -8.01 -12.14
CA ARG A 457 -10.45 -7.83 -10.69
C ARG A 457 -11.77 -7.29 -10.18
N LEU A 458 -12.28 -6.18 -10.74
CA LEU A 458 -13.54 -5.58 -10.29
C LEU A 458 -14.76 -6.44 -10.62
N GLY A 459 -14.68 -7.21 -11.70
CA GLY A 459 -15.73 -8.12 -12.13
C GLY A 459 -15.80 -9.42 -11.33
N VAL A 460 -14.84 -9.73 -10.45
CA VAL A 460 -14.73 -10.93 -9.59
C VAL A 460 -15.41 -12.17 -10.21
N VAL A 461 -14.81 -12.77 -11.24
CA VAL A 461 -15.38 -13.95 -11.93
C VAL A 461 -16.87 -13.78 -12.31
N VAL A 462 -17.16 -12.70 -13.04
CA VAL A 462 -18.29 -12.65 -13.96
C VAL A 462 -18.05 -13.55 -15.20
N LEU A 463 -16.89 -14.24 -15.28
CA LEU A 463 -16.45 -15.05 -16.42
C LEU A 463 -16.63 -16.57 -16.28
N ASP A 464 -17.11 -17.10 -15.14
CA ASP A 464 -17.55 -18.51 -15.03
C ASP A 464 -19.08 -18.62 -15.02
N GLY A 465 -19.68 -18.28 -16.15
CA GLY A 465 -21.08 -18.56 -16.49
C GLY A 465 -21.20 -19.26 -17.82
#